data_AF-A0A534VGD7-F1
#
_entry.id   AF-A0A534VGD7-F1
#
_cell.length_a   1.000
_cell.length_b   1.000
_cell.length_c   1.000
_cell.angle_alpha   90.00
_cell.angle_beta   90.00
_cell.angle_gamma   90.00
#
_symmetry.space_group_name_H-M   'P 1'
#
loop_
_entity.id
_entity.type
_entity.pdbx_description
1 polymer ?
#
loop_
_entity_poly.entity_id
_entity_poly.type
_entity_poly.pdbx_seq_one_letter_code
_entity_poly.pdbx_strand_id
1 'polypeptide(L)' 'MDILKPEIARPFVAKEARRHKLAALPFSEKVRTVVRLRATAAPLLRARGRKVCVWNLDDRVT' A
#
# COMPACT_ATOMS: atom_id res chain seq x y z
N MET A 1 -29.29 -5.71 -3.21
CA MET A 1 -28.10 -5.04 -2.63
C MET A 1 -28.54 -4.45 -1.31
N ASP A 2 -27.98 -4.90 -0.20
CA ASP A 2 -28.20 -4.27 1.10
C ASP A 2 -27.91 -2.77 1.00
N ILE A 3 -28.92 -1.95 1.32
CA ILE A 3 -28.78 -0.50 1.38
C ILE A 3 -27.95 -0.20 2.63
N LEU A 4 -26.62 -0.30 2.49
CA LEU A 4 -25.68 0.06 3.54
C LEU A 4 -25.96 1.50 3.96
N LYS A 5 -26.08 1.73 5.27
CA LYS A 5 -26.22 3.08 5.82
C LYS A 5 -25.13 3.98 5.22
N PRO A 6 -25.45 5.23 4.84
CA PRO A 6 -24.51 6.12 4.16
C PRO A 6 -23.22 6.35 4.95
N GLU A 7 -23.28 6.28 6.28
CA GLU A 7 -22.13 6.34 7.18
C GLU A 7 -21.14 5.19 6.97
N ILE A 8 -21.65 3.99 6.69
CA ILE A 8 -20.85 2.79 6.40
C ILE A 8 -20.37 2.83 4.95
N ALA A 9 -21.16 3.32 4.01
CA ALA A 9 -20.79 3.39 2.59
C ALA A 9 -19.66 4.39 2.31
N ARG A 10 -19.64 5.53 3.02
CA ARG A 10 -18.63 6.60 2.88
C ARG A 10 -17.17 6.11 2.93
N PRO A 11 -16.71 5.35 3.94
CA PRO A 11 -15.34 4.85 3.97
C PRO A 11 -15.02 3.88 2.83
N PHE A 12 -15.99 3.10 2.34
CA PHE A 12 -15.78 2.23 1.18
C PHE A 12 -15.56 3.04 -0.11
N VAL A 13 -16.37 4.08 -0.33
CA VAL A 13 -16.19 4.98 -1.48
C VAL A 13 -14.83 5.68 -1.41
N ALA A 14 -14.44 6.19 -0.24
CA ALA A 14 -13.12 6.80 -0.06
C ALA A 14 -11.97 5.82 -0.30
N LYS A 15 -12.12 4.56 0.16
CA LYS A 15 -11.15 3.49 -0.07
C LYS A 15 -11.04 3.16 -1.56
N GLU A 16 -12.16 3.10 -2.27
CA GLU A 16 -12.19 2.80 -3.70
C GLU A 16 -11.57 3.92 -4.53
N ALA A 17 -11.91 5.18 -4.24
CA ALA A 17 -11.29 6.33 -4.85
C ALA A 17 -9.76 6.33 -4.65
N ARG A 18 -9.28 5.96 -3.46
CA ARG A 18 -7.84 5.79 -3.20
C ARG A 18 -7.22 4.67 -4.03
N ARG A 19 -7.89 3.53 -4.19
CA ARG A 19 -7.41 2.42 -5.04
C ARG A 19 -7.25 2.85 -6.49
N HIS A 20 -8.23 3.57 -7.04
CA HIS A 20 -8.13 4.11 -8.40
C HIS A 20 -6.95 5.06 -8.55
N LYS A 21 -6.74 5.99 -7.59
CA LYS A 21 -5.58 6.88 -7.60
C LYS A 21 -4.25 6.12 -7.56
N LEU A 22 -4.14 5.10 -6.71
CA LEU A 22 -2.94 4.26 -6.62
C LEU A 22 -2.73 3.41 -7.88
N ALA A 23 -3.80 2.93 -8.51
CA ALA A 23 -3.75 2.18 -9.75
C ALA A 23 -3.31 3.06 -10.94
N ALA A 24 -3.64 4.35 -10.91
CA ALA A 24 -3.21 5.33 -11.91
C ALA A 24 -1.73 5.75 -11.80
N LEU A 25 -1.04 5.42 -10.71
CA LEU A 25 0.36 5.80 -10.55
C LEU A 25 1.28 5.15 -11.61
N PRO A 26 2.36 5.84 -12.01
CA PRO A 26 3.43 5.24 -12.80
C PRO A 26 4.00 4.00 -12.12
N PHE A 27 4.55 3.09 -12.93
CA PHE A 27 5.11 1.83 -12.42
C PHE A 27 6.20 2.05 -11.35
N SER A 28 7.10 3.02 -11.57
CA SER A 28 8.14 3.41 -10.61
C SER A 28 7.57 3.78 -9.23
N GLU A 29 6.53 4.60 -9.21
CA GLU A 29 5.87 5.04 -7.97
C GLU A 29 5.14 3.90 -7.25
N LYS A 30 4.55 2.96 -8.00
CA LYS A 30 3.95 1.74 -7.42
C LYS A 30 5.01 0.90 -6.73
N VAL A 31 6.16 0.68 -7.37
CA VAL A 31 7.28 -0.08 -6.80
C VAL A 31 7.82 0.61 -5.55
N ARG A 32 8.04 1.93 -5.59
CA ARG A 32 8.46 2.74 -4.43
C ARG A 32 7.49 2.58 -3.24
N THR A 33 6.19 2.62 -3.52
CA THR A 33 5.14 2.43 -2.50
C THR A 33 5.21 1.03 -1.87
N VAL A 34 5.37 -0.02 -2.67
CA VAL A 34 5.47 -1.41 -2.18
C VAL A 34 6.72 -1.60 -1.32
N VAL A 35 7.86 -1.05 -1.75
CA VAL A 35 9.11 -1.11 -0.99
C VAL A 35 8.97 -0.44 0.37
N ARG A 36 8.38 0.76 0.41
CA ARG A 36 8.12 1.47 1.67
C ARG A 36 7.20 0.68 2.59
N LEU A 37 6.12 0.10 2.05
CA LEU A 37 5.19 -0.74 2.83
C LEU A 37 5.91 -1.96 3.43
N ARG A 38 6.76 -2.62 2.64
CA ARG A 38 7.55 -3.77 3.08
C ARG A 38 8.56 -3.39 4.16
N ALA A 39 9.18 -2.21 4.05
CA ALA A 39 10.07 -1.68 5.08
C ALA A 39 9.33 -1.48 6.41
N THR A 40 8.14 -0.88 6.38
CA THR A 40 7.31 -0.68 7.58
C THR A 40 6.81 -1.99 8.17
N ALA A 41 6.50 -2.99 7.34
CA ALA A 41 6.05 -4.30 7.81
C ALA A 41 7.20 -5.20 8.30
N ALA A 42 8.45 -4.94 7.90
CA ALA A 42 9.58 -5.81 8.18
C ALA A 42 9.82 -6.07 9.68
N PRO A 43 9.75 -5.08 10.59
CA PRO A 43 9.91 -5.32 12.03
C PRO A 43 8.86 -6.30 12.58
N LEU A 44 7.59 -6.13 12.22
CA LEU A 44 6.49 -7.00 12.63
C LEU A 44 6.67 -8.43 12.13
N LEU A 45 7.09 -8.58 10.87
CA LEU A 45 7.31 -9.91 10.27
C LEU A 45 8.53 -10.61 10.86
N ARG A 46 9.60 -9.86 11.18
CA ARG A 46 10.79 -10.40 11.86
C ARG A 46 10.47 -10.83 13.29
N ALA A 47 9.69 -10.06 14.03
CA ALA A 47 9.21 -10.45 15.37
C ALA A 47 8.40 -11.76 15.35
N ARG A 48 7.74 -12.06 14.22
CA ARG A 48 7.02 -13.32 13.97
C ARG A 48 7.92 -14.45 13.43
N GLY A 49 9.25 -14.30 13.50
CA GLY A 49 10.22 -15.30 13.04
C GLY A 49 10.34 -15.44 11.53
N ARG A 50 9.76 -14.54 10.73
CA ARG A 50 9.88 -14.60 9.26
C ARG A 50 11.16 -13.91 8.81
N LYS A 51 11.91 -14.56 7.92
CA LYS A 51 13.07 -13.95 7.25
C LYS A 51 12.57 -12.95 6.19
N VAL A 52 12.74 -11.66 6.45
CA VAL A 52 12.34 -10.58 5.53
C VAL A 52 13.53 -9.73 5.12
N CYS A 53 13.81 -9.75 3.82
CA CYS A 53 14.67 -8.77 3.14
C CYS A 53 13.81 -7.58 2.67
N VAL A 54 14.27 -6.37 2.97
CA VAL A 54 13.69 -5.12 2.45
C VAL A 54 14.52 -4.74 1.22
N TRP A 55 13.86 -4.50 0.10
CA TRP A 55 14.55 -4.06 -1.11
C TRP A 55 15.00 -2.61 -0.93
N ASN A 56 16.27 -2.33 -1.23
CA ASN A 56 16.73 -0.95 -1.39
C ASN A 56 16.47 -0.55 -2.84
N LEU A 57 15.71 0.53 -3.02
CA LEU A 57 15.69 1.24 -4.29
C LEU A 57 16.78 2.30 -4.19
N ASP A 58 17.78 2.25 -5.07
CA ASP A 58 18.69 3.39 -5.20
C ASP A 58 17.86 4.59 -5.68
N ASP A 59 17.87 5.68 -4.92
CA ASP A 59 17.16 6.93 -5.27
C ASP A 59 17.78 7.64 -6.49
N ARG A 60 18.69 6.98 -7.21
CA ARG A 60 19.33 7.49 -8.43
C ARG A 60 18.41 7.28 -9.64
N VAL A 61 17.31 8.01 -9.67
CA VAL A 61 16.60 8.30 -10.92
C VAL A 61 16.90 9.77 -11.22
N THR A 62 18.05 10.02 -11.85
CA THR A 62 18.29 11.23 -12.66
C THR A 62 17.41 11.23 -13.88
#